data_AF-A0A966RPS2-F1
#
_entry.id   AF-A0A966RPS2-F1
#
_cell.length_a   1.000
_cell.length_b   1.000
_cell.length_c   1.000
_cell.angle_alpha   90.00
_cell.angle_beta   90.00
_cell.angle_gamma   90.00
#
_symmetry.space_group_name_H-M   'P 1'
#
loop_
_entity.id
_entity.type
_entity.pdbx_description
1 polymer ?
#
loop_
_entity_poly.entity_id
_entity_poly.type
_entity_poly.pdbx_seq_one_letter_code
_entity_poly.pdbx_strand_id
1 'polypeptide(L)'
;SFEGLVAFRRFLRGCINQGLVKKTDGMRLDEMARHHAMRLNDRVLVDAELHDASSDTPGHTDALAISLAMGEPHRILLDGYNLIFDALGPTIAATDHNDPKSTRTAIDEGRLALIEQVKVSIAVHPALEVRIFLDSPRGGVEQVSEQLSLHYSGGTGANRADHDIAGYLAYLRKQNDSLPITVISNDLAVQQNAQSHQAHCLRSDRFWALF
;
A
#
# COMPACT_ATOMS: atom_id res chain seq x y z
N SER A 1 4.03 10.98 2.17
CA SER A 1 5.01 11.99 2.62
C SER A 1 5.98 12.33 1.47
N PHE A 2 6.82 13.37 1.60
CA PHE A 2 7.84 13.68 0.58
C PHE A 2 8.79 12.50 0.35
N GLU A 3 9.20 11.80 1.41
CA GLU A 3 10.05 10.61 1.34
C GLU A 3 9.39 9.44 0.59
N GLY A 4 8.12 9.14 0.90
CA GLY A 4 7.37 8.09 0.18
C GLY A 4 7.22 8.38 -1.32
N LEU A 5 7.04 9.65 -1.70
CA LEU A 5 7.00 10.05 -3.11
C LEU A 5 8.37 9.87 -3.80
N VAL A 6 9.47 10.17 -3.12
CA VAL A 6 10.82 9.96 -3.66
C VAL A 6 11.11 8.47 -3.87
N ALA A 7 10.74 7.62 -2.90
CA ALA A 7 10.89 6.18 -3.00
C ALA A 7 10.04 5.60 -4.14
N PHE A 8 8.78 5.99 -4.22
CA PHE A 8 7.87 5.58 -5.29
C PHE A 8 8.37 5.99 -6.69
N ARG A 9 8.92 7.20 -6.84
CA ARG A 9 9.51 7.64 -8.12
C ARG A 9 10.75 6.84 -8.51
N ARG A 10 11.58 6.47 -7.54
CA ARG A 10 12.73 5.59 -7.80
C ARG A 10 12.26 4.23 -8.28
N PHE A 11 11.22 3.67 -7.64
CA PHE A 11 10.61 2.42 -8.03
C PHE A 11 10.01 2.47 -9.44
N LEU A 12 9.17 3.47 -9.75
CA LEU A 12 8.56 3.64 -11.08
C LEU A 12 9.61 3.71 -12.20
N ARG A 13 10.72 4.43 -11.97
CA ARG A 13 11.84 4.45 -12.93
C ARG A 13 12.46 3.06 -13.13
N GLY A 14 12.57 2.27 -12.05
CA GLY A 14 12.96 0.87 -12.12
C GLY A 14 12.04 0.06 -13.03
N CYS A 15 10.72 0.14 -12.82
CA CYS A 15 9.72 -0.56 -13.63
C CYS A 15 9.76 -0.17 -15.11
N ILE A 16 9.94 1.12 -15.40
CA ILE A 16 10.08 1.61 -16.78
C ILE A 16 11.32 1.03 -17.46
N ASN A 17 12.45 1.07 -16.75
CA ASN A 17 13.73 0.58 -17.29
C ASN A 17 13.71 -0.94 -17.52
N GLN A 18 12.94 -1.67 -16.73
CA GLN A 18 12.75 -3.11 -16.87
C GLN A 18 11.64 -3.49 -17.88
N GLY A 19 10.96 -2.51 -18.49
CA GLY A 19 9.87 -2.75 -19.43
C GLY A 19 8.59 -3.30 -18.80
N LEU A 20 8.49 -3.27 -17.46
CA LEU A 20 7.33 -3.72 -16.69
C LEU A 20 6.15 -2.75 -16.81
N VAL A 21 6.46 -1.47 -17.05
CA VAL A 21 5.49 -0.43 -17.38
C VAL A 21 5.85 0.13 -18.75
N LYS A 22 4.84 0.31 -19.62
CA LYS A 22 5.04 0.93 -20.93
C LYS A 22 5.74 2.27 -20.75
N LYS A 23 6.79 2.49 -21.54
CA LYS A 23 7.67 3.67 -21.41
C LYS A 23 6.90 5.00 -21.45
N THR A 24 5.87 5.09 -22.29
CA THR A 24 4.99 6.27 -22.39
C THR A 24 4.22 6.52 -21.10
N ASP A 25 3.70 5.45 -20.50
CA ASP A 25 2.80 5.51 -19.36
C ASP A 25 3.61 5.77 -18.09
N GLY A 26 4.76 5.09 -17.94
CA GLY A 26 5.65 5.33 -16.83
C GLY A 26 6.38 6.68 -16.90
N MET A 27 6.74 7.18 -18.09
CA MET A 27 7.26 8.56 -18.22
C MET A 27 6.21 9.59 -17.81
N ARG A 28 4.95 9.36 -18.17
CA ARG A 28 3.82 10.18 -17.73
C ARG A 28 3.65 10.14 -16.21
N LEU A 29 3.77 8.97 -15.58
CA LEU A 29 3.75 8.82 -14.12
C LEU A 29 4.94 9.52 -13.42
N ASP A 30 6.18 9.45 -13.95
CA ASP A 30 7.34 10.18 -13.38
C ASP A 30 7.22 11.70 -13.55
N GLU A 31 6.71 12.18 -14.68
CA GLU A 31 6.49 13.62 -14.93
C GLU A 31 5.37 14.18 -14.03
N MET A 32 4.31 13.41 -13.83
CA MET A 32 3.22 13.78 -12.92
C MET A 32 3.67 13.76 -11.44
N ALA A 33 4.47 12.77 -11.04
CA ALA A 33 5.07 12.74 -9.71
C ALA A 33 6.06 13.90 -9.46
N ARG A 34 6.75 14.42 -10.50
CA ARG A 34 7.55 15.67 -10.40
C ARG A 34 6.68 16.89 -10.12
N HIS A 35 5.58 17.04 -10.86
CA HIS A 35 4.63 18.14 -10.65
C HIS A 35 4.03 18.12 -9.24
N HIS A 36 3.85 16.93 -8.65
CA HIS A 36 3.39 16.82 -7.28
C HIS A 36 4.47 17.14 -6.24
N ALA A 37 5.71 16.68 -6.45
CA ALA A 37 6.84 17.05 -5.59
C ALA A 37 7.02 18.57 -5.51
N MET A 38 6.79 19.28 -6.63
CA MET A 38 6.76 20.74 -6.66
C MET A 38 5.62 21.33 -5.80
N ARG A 39 4.40 20.78 -5.87
CA ARG A 39 3.25 21.25 -5.06
C ARG A 39 3.36 20.91 -3.58
N LEU A 40 3.99 19.79 -3.22
CA LEU A 40 4.29 19.46 -1.82
C LEU A 40 5.34 20.42 -1.26
N ASN A 41 6.32 20.85 -2.05
CA ASN A 41 7.31 21.83 -1.62
C ASN A 41 6.67 23.19 -1.27
N ASP A 42 5.61 23.58 -2.00
CA ASP A 42 4.81 24.78 -1.68
C ASP A 42 3.91 24.60 -0.43
N ARG A 43 3.49 23.36 -0.13
CA ARG A 43 2.68 23.03 1.07
C ARG A 43 3.49 22.81 2.35
N VAL A 44 4.74 22.37 2.24
CA VAL A 44 5.66 22.19 3.39
C VAL A 44 5.92 23.53 4.11
N LEU A 45 5.74 24.67 3.44
CA LEU A 45 5.77 25.99 4.06
C LEU A 45 4.48 26.39 4.82
N VAL A 46 3.38 25.66 4.64
CA VAL A 46 2.06 25.99 5.24
C VAL A 46 1.67 25.00 6.34
N ASP A 47 2.06 23.72 6.26
CA ASP A 47 1.67 22.69 7.23
C ASP A 47 2.65 22.50 8.41
N ALA A 48 3.79 23.21 8.41
CA ALA A 48 4.79 23.13 9.48
C ALA A 48 4.32 23.68 10.85
N GLU A 49 3.14 24.28 10.92
CA GLU A 49 2.57 24.80 12.18
C GLU A 49 1.48 23.91 12.83
N LEU A 50 1.14 22.74 12.26
CA LEU A 50 -0.03 21.96 12.74
C LEU A 50 0.15 20.45 13.02
N HIS A 51 1.37 19.90 12.98
CA HIS A 51 1.57 18.45 13.26
C HIS A 51 2.54 18.17 14.40
N ASP A 52 2.04 18.29 15.64
CA ASP A 52 2.59 17.61 16.83
C ASP A 52 1.49 16.86 17.61
N ALA A 53 0.84 15.91 16.94
CA ALA A 53 -0.03 14.94 17.59
C ALA A 53 0.22 13.56 16.98
N SER A 54 1.38 12.99 17.33
CA SER A 54 1.80 11.64 16.99
C SER A 54 0.96 10.61 17.75
N SER A 55 0.23 9.76 17.01
CA SER A 55 -0.28 8.48 17.51
C SER A 55 0.50 7.28 16.97
N ASP A 56 1.62 7.52 16.29
CA ASP A 56 2.57 6.46 15.94
C ASP A 56 3.40 6.13 17.17
N THR A 57 3.05 5.04 17.85
CA THR A 57 3.90 4.51 18.93
C THR A 57 5.17 3.94 18.27
N PRO A 58 6.39 4.41 18.64
CA PRO A 58 7.64 4.07 17.95
C PRO A 58 7.91 2.58 17.70
N GLY A 59 7.34 1.66 18.50
CA GLY A 59 7.64 0.22 18.42
C GLY A 59 6.96 -0.59 17.30
N HIS A 60 6.06 -0.03 16.48
CA HIS A 60 5.30 -0.82 15.48
C HIS A 60 6.03 -0.94 14.13
N THR A 61 6.74 0.11 13.71
CA THR A 61 7.61 0.08 12.53
C THR A 61 8.79 -0.88 12.74
N ASP A 62 9.25 -0.99 13.99
CA ASP A 62 10.40 -1.83 14.36
C ASP A 62 10.11 -3.32 14.17
N ALA A 63 8.91 -3.81 14.47
CA ALA A 63 8.59 -5.24 14.39
C ALA A 63 8.74 -5.80 12.96
N LEU A 64 8.15 -5.13 11.97
CA LEU A 64 8.30 -5.54 10.57
C LEU A 64 9.75 -5.39 10.10
N ALA A 65 10.41 -4.27 10.41
CA ALA A 65 11.80 -4.05 10.02
C ALA A 65 12.75 -5.12 10.61
N ILE A 66 12.53 -5.52 11.87
CA ILE A 66 13.27 -6.59 12.54
C ILE A 66 13.01 -7.94 11.85
N SER A 67 11.74 -8.30 11.58
CA SER A 67 11.42 -9.54 10.88
C SER A 67 12.08 -9.61 9.50
N LEU A 68 12.05 -8.52 8.75
CA LEU A 68 12.71 -8.40 7.45
C LEU A 68 14.23 -8.57 7.56
N ALA A 69 14.86 -7.93 8.55
CA ALA A 69 16.31 -8.00 8.78
C ALA A 69 16.78 -9.39 9.23
N MET A 70 15.96 -10.08 10.03
CA MET A 70 16.25 -11.41 10.57
C MET A 70 15.80 -12.55 9.65
N GLY A 71 14.99 -12.26 8.63
CA GLY A 71 14.42 -13.28 7.73
C GLY A 71 13.34 -14.13 8.40
N GLU A 72 12.68 -13.60 9.43
CA GLU A 72 11.67 -14.32 10.20
C GLU A 72 10.31 -14.34 9.46
N PRO A 73 9.50 -15.39 9.65
CA PRO A 73 8.14 -15.45 9.12
C PRO A 73 7.29 -14.26 9.58
N HIS A 74 6.65 -13.57 8.65
CA HIS A 74 5.80 -12.42 8.94
C HIS A 74 4.69 -12.26 7.93
N ARG A 75 3.48 -11.93 8.39
CA ARG A 75 2.32 -11.69 7.52
C ARG A 75 2.06 -10.21 7.33
N ILE A 76 1.86 -9.79 6.09
CA ILE A 76 1.54 -8.42 5.72
C ILE A 76 0.18 -8.37 5.04
N LEU A 77 -0.73 -7.56 5.57
CA LEU A 77 -2.03 -7.28 4.96
C LEU A 77 -2.02 -5.85 4.40
N LEU A 78 -2.16 -5.71 3.09
CA LEU A 78 -2.17 -4.41 2.42
C LEU A 78 -3.60 -3.98 2.11
N ASP A 79 -3.95 -2.77 2.55
CA ASP A 79 -5.11 -2.05 2.02
C ASP A 79 -4.74 -1.41 0.68
N GLY A 80 -4.91 -2.18 -0.40
CA GLY A 80 -4.30 -1.86 -1.69
C GLY A 80 -4.78 -0.52 -2.26
N TYR A 81 -6.05 -0.16 -2.07
CA TYR A 81 -6.55 1.14 -2.52
C TYR A 81 -5.90 2.28 -1.74
N ASN A 82 -5.76 2.13 -0.43
CA ASN A 82 -5.13 3.15 0.41
C ASN A 82 -3.66 3.39 0.01
N LEU A 83 -2.91 2.31 -0.28
CA LEU A 83 -1.53 2.41 -0.79
C LEU A 83 -1.46 3.05 -2.18
N ILE A 84 -2.36 2.66 -3.10
CA ILE A 84 -2.42 3.22 -4.46
C ILE A 84 -2.76 4.71 -4.39
N PHE A 85 -3.75 5.12 -3.60
CA PHE A 85 -4.12 6.52 -3.46
C PHE A 85 -3.11 7.35 -2.66
N ASP A 86 -2.34 6.77 -1.74
CA ASP A 86 -1.23 7.50 -1.11
C ASP A 86 -0.09 7.77 -2.11
N ALA A 87 0.30 6.74 -2.90
CA ALA A 87 1.37 6.87 -3.88
C ALA A 87 0.97 7.67 -5.13
N LEU A 88 -0.28 7.53 -5.58
CA LEU A 88 -0.79 8.05 -6.86
C LEU A 88 -1.97 9.00 -6.73
N GLY A 89 -2.55 9.22 -5.55
CA GLY A 89 -3.68 10.15 -5.36
C GLY A 89 -3.46 11.54 -5.97
N PRO A 90 -2.25 12.11 -5.91
CA PRO A 90 -1.94 13.37 -6.59
C PRO A 90 -1.88 13.27 -8.11
N THR A 91 -1.47 12.11 -8.63
CA THR A 91 -1.47 11.78 -10.06
C THR A 91 -2.89 11.60 -10.57
N ILE A 92 -3.73 10.86 -9.82
CA ILE A 92 -5.16 10.66 -10.07
C ILE A 92 -5.92 12.00 -9.99
N ALA A 93 -5.51 12.90 -9.09
CA ALA A 93 -6.08 14.23 -8.99
C ALA A 93 -5.62 15.22 -10.07
N ALA A 94 -4.49 14.94 -10.73
CA ALA A 94 -3.97 15.72 -11.86
C ALA A 94 -4.49 15.24 -13.22
N THR A 95 -4.91 13.98 -13.35
CA THR A 95 -5.82 13.57 -14.42
C THR A 95 -7.15 14.29 -14.25
N ASP A 96 -7.61 14.92 -15.33
CA ASP A 96 -8.85 15.69 -15.35
C ASP A 96 -9.96 14.86 -14.71
N HIS A 97 -10.48 15.34 -13.56
CA HIS A 97 -11.56 14.71 -12.81
C HIS A 97 -12.81 14.42 -13.68
N ASN A 98 -12.86 14.98 -14.90
CA ASN A 98 -13.92 14.80 -15.87
C ASN A 98 -13.76 13.60 -16.82
N ASP A 99 -12.66 12.82 -16.78
CA ASP A 99 -12.53 11.58 -17.56
C ASP A 99 -12.40 10.33 -16.66
N PRO A 100 -13.53 9.64 -16.38
CA PRO A 100 -13.56 8.39 -15.61
C PRO A 100 -12.66 7.28 -16.17
N LYS A 101 -12.36 7.28 -17.47
CA LYS A 101 -11.46 6.27 -18.07
C LYS A 101 -10.02 6.50 -17.61
N SER A 102 -9.58 7.75 -17.55
CA SER A 102 -8.21 8.09 -17.13
C SER A 102 -7.93 7.71 -15.67
N THR A 103 -8.89 7.97 -14.76
CA THR A 103 -8.81 7.57 -13.36
C THR A 103 -8.73 6.06 -13.20
N ARG A 104 -9.56 5.33 -13.95
CA ARG A 104 -9.55 3.85 -13.92
C ARG A 104 -8.21 3.29 -14.39
N THR A 105 -7.66 3.83 -15.48
CA THR A 105 -6.35 3.44 -15.99
C THR A 105 -5.25 3.68 -14.95
N ALA A 106 -5.24 4.85 -14.29
CA ALA A 106 -4.25 5.15 -13.26
C ALA A 106 -4.34 4.22 -12.05
N ILE A 107 -5.55 3.82 -11.62
CA ILE A 107 -5.75 2.83 -10.55
C ILE A 107 -5.25 1.46 -10.98
N ASP A 108 -5.57 1.02 -12.21
CA ASP A 108 -5.12 -0.26 -12.74
C ASP A 108 -3.58 -0.32 -12.86
N GLU A 109 -2.95 0.77 -13.31
CA GLU A 109 -1.48 0.92 -13.35
C GLU A 109 -0.88 0.92 -11.95
N GLY A 110 -1.48 1.65 -11.00
CA GLY A 110 -1.06 1.66 -9.61
C GLY A 110 -1.13 0.28 -8.95
N ARG A 111 -2.17 -0.48 -9.26
CA ARG A 111 -2.30 -1.86 -8.80
C ARG A 111 -1.18 -2.74 -9.34
N LEU A 112 -0.87 -2.66 -10.64
CA LEU A 112 0.23 -3.42 -11.24
C LEU A 112 1.57 -3.05 -10.61
N ALA A 113 1.81 -1.75 -10.40
CA ALA A 113 3.02 -1.24 -9.75
C ALA A 113 3.14 -1.77 -8.30
N LEU A 114 2.05 -1.75 -7.53
CA LEU A 114 2.04 -2.31 -6.17
C LEU A 114 2.34 -3.82 -6.17
N ILE A 115 1.72 -4.59 -7.07
CA ILE A 115 1.95 -6.03 -7.18
C ILE A 115 3.41 -6.33 -7.51
N GLU A 116 4.00 -5.64 -8.48
CA GLU A 116 5.40 -5.84 -8.85
C GLU A 116 6.35 -5.44 -7.71
N GLN A 117 6.06 -4.35 -7.00
CA GLN A 117 6.86 -3.97 -5.83
C GLN A 117 6.84 -5.08 -4.77
N VAL A 118 5.66 -5.60 -4.45
CA VAL A 118 5.52 -6.69 -3.48
C VAL A 118 6.23 -7.96 -3.98
N LYS A 119 6.17 -8.27 -5.28
CA LYS A 119 6.91 -9.40 -5.86
C LYS A 119 8.43 -9.28 -5.68
N VAL A 120 8.98 -8.08 -5.87
CA VAL A 120 10.39 -7.81 -5.60
C VAL A 120 10.70 -8.03 -4.12
N SER A 121 9.86 -7.51 -3.22
CA SER A 121 10.04 -7.66 -1.78
C SER A 121 10.03 -9.12 -1.31
N ILE A 122 9.03 -9.92 -1.73
CA ILE A 122 8.94 -11.34 -1.33
C ILE A 122 10.05 -12.20 -1.94
N ALA A 123 10.61 -11.80 -3.09
CA ALA A 123 11.76 -12.50 -3.68
C ALA A 123 13.02 -12.36 -2.82
N VAL A 124 13.16 -11.23 -2.12
CA VAL A 124 14.26 -10.96 -1.17
C VAL A 124 13.96 -11.53 0.22
N HIS A 125 12.67 -11.58 0.60
CA HIS A 125 12.22 -12.04 1.91
C HIS A 125 11.21 -13.20 1.78
N PRO A 126 11.69 -14.44 1.55
CA PRO A 126 10.81 -15.56 1.21
C PRO A 126 9.93 -16.05 2.37
N ALA A 127 10.20 -15.62 3.60
CA ALA A 127 9.37 -15.93 4.77
C ALA A 127 8.15 -15.00 4.90
N LEU A 128 8.00 -14.00 4.02
CA LEU A 128 6.84 -13.12 4.03
C LEU A 128 5.62 -13.80 3.41
N GLU A 129 4.48 -13.67 4.07
CA GLU A 129 3.16 -13.91 3.48
C GLU A 129 2.48 -12.56 3.27
N VAL A 130 2.17 -12.20 2.03
CA VAL A 130 1.56 -10.91 1.68
C VAL A 130 0.19 -11.13 1.06
N ARG A 131 -0.81 -10.41 1.59
CA ARG A 131 -2.17 -10.38 1.04
C ARG A 131 -2.56 -8.96 0.72
N ILE A 132 -2.99 -8.72 -0.51
CA ILE A 132 -3.43 -7.40 -0.97
C ILE A 132 -4.96 -7.39 -1.07
N PHE A 133 -5.62 -6.59 -0.25
CA PHE A 133 -7.07 -6.41 -0.30
C PHE A 133 -7.41 -5.23 -1.22
N LEU A 134 -8.29 -5.47 -2.19
CA LEU A 134 -8.65 -4.53 -3.24
C LEU A 134 -10.17 -4.40 -3.33
N ASP A 135 -10.66 -3.16 -3.26
CA ASP A 135 -12.05 -2.87 -3.56
C ASP A 135 -12.33 -3.20 -5.04
N SER A 136 -13.30 -4.08 -5.29
CA SER A 136 -13.63 -4.52 -6.65
C SER A 136 -15.11 -4.86 -6.76
N PRO A 137 -15.77 -4.60 -7.90
CA PRO A 137 -17.16 -4.99 -8.12
C PRO A 137 -17.36 -6.51 -8.22
N ARG A 138 -16.28 -7.28 -8.39
CA ARG A 138 -16.31 -8.75 -8.41
C ARG A 138 -15.45 -9.28 -7.29
N GLY A 139 -16.01 -10.18 -6.50
CA GLY A 139 -15.31 -10.83 -5.39
C GLY A 139 -14.46 -11.97 -5.91
N GLY A 140 -13.40 -12.30 -5.17
CA GLY A 140 -12.55 -13.45 -5.51
C GLY A 140 -11.18 -13.37 -4.88
N VAL A 141 -10.45 -14.48 -4.98
CA VAL A 141 -9.04 -14.56 -4.58
C VAL A 141 -8.23 -14.95 -5.81
N GLU A 142 -7.18 -14.20 -6.09
CA GLU A 142 -6.20 -14.52 -7.13
C GLU A 142 -4.88 -14.86 -6.43
N GLN A 143 -4.37 -16.07 -6.65
CA GLN A 143 -3.04 -16.46 -6.16
C GLN A 143 -1.98 -16.05 -7.17
N VAL A 144 -1.07 -15.16 -6.80
CA VAL A 144 0.01 -14.66 -7.67
C VAL A 144 1.27 -15.50 -7.52
N SER A 145 1.60 -15.89 -6.29
CA SER A 145 2.68 -16.83 -5.94
C SER A 145 2.32 -17.55 -4.64
N GLU A 146 3.15 -18.48 -4.14
CA GLU A 146 2.89 -19.12 -2.83
C GLU A 146 2.79 -18.12 -1.67
N GLN A 147 3.49 -16.99 -1.78
CA GLN A 147 3.60 -15.96 -0.74
C GLN A 147 2.66 -14.77 -0.97
N LEU A 148 2.09 -14.61 -2.17
CA LEU A 148 1.29 -13.45 -2.54
C LEU A 148 -0.09 -13.85 -3.08
N SER A 149 -1.13 -13.34 -2.43
CA SER A 149 -2.51 -13.41 -2.92
C SER A 149 -3.16 -12.02 -2.99
N LEU A 150 -4.08 -11.86 -3.95
CA LEU A 150 -4.94 -10.70 -4.11
C LEU A 150 -6.36 -11.09 -3.69
N HIS A 151 -6.98 -10.29 -2.83
CA HIS A 151 -8.32 -10.48 -2.33
C HIS A 151 -9.21 -9.34 -2.82
N TYR A 152 -10.17 -9.67 -3.68
CA TYR A 152 -11.13 -8.73 -4.24
C TYR A 152 -12.43 -8.80 -3.46
N SER A 153 -12.90 -7.64 -2.98
CA SER A 153 -13.98 -7.58 -1.99
C SER A 153 -15.39 -7.83 -2.53
N GLY A 154 -15.62 -7.58 -3.82
CA GLY A 154 -16.87 -7.95 -4.50
C GLY A 154 -18.07 -7.04 -4.28
N GLY A 155 -17.87 -5.76 -3.94
CA GLY A 155 -18.93 -4.76 -4.00
C GLY A 155 -18.71 -3.53 -3.14
N THR A 156 -19.82 -2.94 -2.71
CA THR A 156 -19.89 -1.80 -1.78
C THR A 156 -20.50 -2.23 -0.45
N GLY A 157 -20.30 -1.46 0.62
CA GLY A 157 -20.89 -1.74 1.94
C GLY A 157 -20.08 -2.76 2.73
N ALA A 158 -20.68 -3.88 3.13
CA ALA A 158 -20.01 -4.96 3.86
C ALA A 158 -18.95 -5.72 3.04
N ASN A 159 -18.95 -5.51 1.72
CA ASN A 159 -18.03 -6.11 0.75
C ASN A 159 -16.89 -5.15 0.40
N ARG A 160 -16.33 -4.46 1.40
CA ARG A 160 -15.21 -3.52 1.24
C ARG A 160 -13.92 -4.13 1.80
N ALA A 161 -12.79 -3.70 1.28
CA ALA A 161 -11.47 -4.18 1.69
C ALA A 161 -11.23 -4.03 3.21
N ASP A 162 -11.75 -2.97 3.84
CA ASP A 162 -11.69 -2.76 5.29
C ASP A 162 -12.39 -3.88 6.08
N HIS A 163 -13.58 -4.30 5.65
CA HIS A 163 -14.33 -5.40 6.23
C HIS A 163 -13.65 -6.75 6.00
N ASP A 164 -13.07 -6.96 4.83
CA ASP A 164 -12.36 -8.21 4.51
C ASP A 164 -11.08 -8.35 5.33
N ILE A 165 -10.32 -7.26 5.53
CA ILE A 165 -9.16 -7.24 6.44
C ILE A 165 -9.61 -7.60 7.86
N ALA A 166 -10.66 -6.95 8.37
CA ALA A 166 -11.18 -7.23 9.71
C ALA A 166 -11.67 -8.68 9.85
N GLY A 167 -12.42 -9.18 8.86
CA GLY A 167 -12.91 -10.56 8.83
C GLY A 167 -11.77 -11.58 8.80
N TYR A 168 -10.71 -11.28 8.05
CA TYR A 168 -9.53 -12.14 7.97
C TYR A 168 -8.72 -12.15 9.27
N LEU A 169 -8.54 -11.00 9.93
CA LEU A 169 -7.91 -10.93 11.26
C LEU A 169 -8.72 -11.71 12.31
N ALA A 170 -10.05 -11.59 12.29
CA ALA A 170 -10.92 -12.35 13.17
C ALA A 170 -10.83 -13.86 12.91
N TYR A 171 -10.70 -14.27 11.65
CA TYR A 171 -10.45 -15.65 11.27
C TYR A 171 -9.13 -16.17 11.83
N LEU A 172 -8.02 -15.44 11.63
CA LEU A 172 -6.69 -15.82 12.13
C LEU A 172 -6.66 -15.97 13.65
N ARG A 173 -7.29 -15.03 14.36
CA ARG A 173 -7.44 -15.12 15.81
C ARG A 173 -8.19 -16.38 16.25
N LYS A 174 -9.25 -16.76 15.54
CA LYS A 174 -9.99 -18.01 15.81
C LYS A 174 -9.15 -19.26 15.53
N GLN A 175 -8.21 -19.20 14.60
CA GLN A 175 -7.28 -20.30 14.31
C GLN A 175 -6.11 -20.38 15.31
N ASN A 176 -6.00 -19.45 16.27
CA ASN A 176 -4.81 -19.28 17.12
C ASN A 176 -3.52 -19.16 16.30
N ASP A 177 -3.59 -18.49 15.15
CA ASP A 177 -2.41 -18.21 14.34
C ASP A 177 -1.53 -17.21 15.09
N SER A 178 -0.29 -17.60 15.37
CA SER A 178 0.70 -16.82 16.12
C SER A 178 1.71 -16.10 15.24
N LEU A 179 1.59 -16.19 13.92
CA LEU A 179 2.48 -15.49 12.99
C LEU A 179 2.32 -13.97 13.21
N PRO A 180 3.41 -13.20 13.39
CA PRO A 180 3.32 -11.76 13.51
C PRO A 180 2.63 -11.15 12.27
N ILE A 181 1.70 -10.22 12.49
CA ILE A 181 0.90 -9.61 11.43
C ILE A 181 1.13 -8.10 11.44
N THR A 182 1.38 -7.52 10.27
CA THR A 182 1.34 -6.07 10.05
C THR A 182 0.27 -5.72 9.02
N VAL A 183 -0.65 -4.84 9.41
CA VAL A 183 -1.63 -4.23 8.51
C VAL A 183 -1.10 -2.88 8.04
N ILE A 184 -1.15 -2.66 6.73
CA ILE A 184 -0.69 -1.43 6.10
C ILE A 184 -1.89 -0.68 5.52
N SER A 185 -2.27 0.42 6.16
CA SER A 185 -3.35 1.31 5.76
C SER A 185 -3.20 2.66 6.43
N ASN A 186 -3.65 3.76 5.80
CA ASN A 186 -3.84 5.05 6.46
C ASN A 186 -5.27 5.22 7.01
N ASP A 187 -6.18 4.26 6.80
CA ASP A 187 -7.52 4.31 7.35
C ASP A 187 -7.48 4.02 8.86
N LEU A 188 -7.86 5.02 9.66
CA LEU A 188 -7.83 4.95 11.12
C LEU A 188 -8.75 3.84 11.65
N ALA A 189 -9.90 3.58 11.03
CA ALA A 189 -10.81 2.53 11.46
C ALA A 189 -10.21 1.14 11.23
N VAL A 190 -9.51 0.96 10.09
CA VAL A 190 -8.77 -0.27 9.79
C VAL A 190 -7.64 -0.47 10.79
N GLN A 191 -6.87 0.58 11.10
CA GLN A 191 -5.78 0.50 12.08
C GLN A 191 -6.28 0.14 13.49
N GLN A 192 -7.35 0.80 13.96
CA GLN A 192 -7.94 0.50 15.26
C GLN A 192 -8.47 -0.94 15.33
N ASN A 193 -9.10 -1.42 14.26
CA ASN A 193 -9.56 -2.80 14.16
C ASN A 193 -8.39 -3.80 14.21
N ALA A 194 -7.33 -3.53 13.46
CA ALA A 194 -6.12 -4.35 13.44
C ALA A 194 -5.45 -4.45 14.82
N GLN A 195 -5.34 -3.33 15.52
CA GLN A 195 -4.81 -3.29 16.89
C GLN A 195 -5.68 -4.10 17.87
N SER A 196 -7.01 -4.06 17.73
CA SER A 196 -7.90 -4.90 18.56
C SER A 196 -7.73 -6.42 18.35
N HIS A 197 -7.10 -6.80 17.23
CA HIS A 197 -6.70 -8.16 16.88
C HIS A 197 -5.21 -8.43 17.11
N GLN A 198 -4.51 -7.57 17.85
CA GLN A 198 -3.07 -7.68 18.16
C GLN A 198 -2.16 -7.66 16.92
N ALA A 199 -2.65 -7.16 15.77
CA ALA A 199 -1.81 -6.91 14.61
C ALA A 199 -1.11 -5.55 14.74
N HIS A 200 0.14 -5.48 14.27
CA HIS A 200 0.84 -4.22 14.12
C HIS A 200 0.22 -3.40 12.99
N CYS A 201 0.28 -2.07 13.10
CA CYS A 201 -0.20 -1.17 12.05
C CYS A 201 0.96 -0.34 11.53
N LEU A 202 0.98 -0.14 10.21
CA LEU A 202 1.95 0.70 9.54
C LEU A 202 1.23 1.61 8.55
N ARG A 203 1.66 2.87 8.49
CA ARG A 203 1.17 3.81 7.48
C ARG A 203 1.75 3.48 6.11
N SER A 204 1.01 3.79 5.06
CA SER A 204 1.42 3.50 3.67
C SER A 204 2.72 4.19 3.27
N ASP A 205 3.01 5.39 3.78
CA ASP A 205 4.26 6.09 3.47
C ASP A 205 5.50 5.38 4.02
N ARG A 206 5.35 4.68 5.14
CA ARG A 206 6.41 3.84 5.72
C ARG A 206 6.59 2.52 4.96
N PHE A 207 5.53 1.96 4.38
CA PHE A 207 5.65 0.79 3.50
C PHE A 207 6.58 1.10 2.32
N TRP A 208 6.36 2.23 1.63
CA TRP A 208 7.20 2.65 0.50
C TRP A 208 8.64 3.00 0.90
N ALA A 209 8.91 3.25 2.19
CA ALA A 209 10.26 3.48 2.67
C ALA A 209 11.00 2.18 3.03
N LEU A 210 10.27 1.14 3.45
CA LEU A 210 10.82 -0.16 3.82
C LEU A 210 11.05 -1.09 2.63
N PHE A 211 10.26 -0.92 1.56
CA PHE A 211 10.33 -1.71 0.34
C PHE A 211 10.62 -0.79 -0.84
#